data_AF-A0AAU5WY78-F1
#
_entry.id   AF-A0AAU5WY78-F1
#
_cell.length_a   1.000
_cell.length_b   1.000
_cell.length_c   1.000
_cell.angle_alpha   90.00
_cell.angle_beta   90.00
_cell.angle_gamma   90.00
#
_symmetry.space_group_name_H-M   'P 1'
#
loop_
_entity.id
_entity.type
_entity.pdbx_description
1 polymer ?
#
loop_
_entity_poly.entity_id
_entity_poly.type
_entity_poly.pdbx_seq_one_letter_code
_entity_poly.pdbx_strand_id
1 'polypeptide(L)'
;MGTRHGPYWLDRISADAYEPVDETTATYTLDLWAGQYGELPRALKVALERDVHAPVRGATSRYRLKDLGKGALHDWGGVHGEFYELVVIDRTIGSLALIVAADD
;
A
#
# COMPACT_ATOMS: atom_id res chain seq x y z
N MET A 1 22.99 11.80 -2.32
CA MET A 1 21.88 11.20 -3.08
C MET A 1 21.62 9.84 -2.46
N GLY A 2 20.50 9.67 -1.76
CA GLY A 2 20.10 8.40 -1.14
C GLY A 2 19.08 7.65 -1.99
N THR A 3 18.84 6.38 -1.66
CA THR A 3 17.77 5.56 -2.26
C THR A 3 16.41 6.03 -1.73
N ARG A 4 15.43 6.19 -2.62
CA ARG A 4 14.06 6.65 -2.29
C ARG A 4 13.10 5.47 -2.31
N HIS A 5 12.00 5.61 -1.58
CA HIS A 5 10.90 4.65 -1.57
C HIS A 5 9.58 5.40 -1.37
N GLY A 6 8.81 5.52 -2.46
CA GLY A 6 7.68 6.45 -2.49
C GLY A 6 8.13 7.87 -2.10
N PRO A 7 7.38 8.57 -1.22
CA PRO A 7 7.73 9.92 -0.78
C PRO A 7 8.87 9.95 0.24
N TYR A 8 9.33 8.81 0.75
CA TYR A 8 10.28 8.72 1.86
C TYR A 8 11.70 8.36 1.40
N TRP A 9 12.69 8.70 2.23
CA TRP A 9 14.02 8.10 2.12
C TRP A 9 13.99 6.65 2.61
N LEU A 10 14.63 5.73 1.88
CA LEU A 10 14.61 4.30 2.22
C LEU A 10 15.18 4.02 3.62
N ASP A 11 16.16 4.80 4.08
CA ASP A 11 16.76 4.66 5.41
C ASP A 11 15.82 5.04 6.56
N ARG A 12 14.63 5.57 6.27
CA ARG A 12 13.58 5.90 7.25
C ARG A 12 12.47 4.87 7.31
N ILE A 13 12.49 3.86 6.45
CA ILE A 13 11.53 2.77 6.46
C ILE A 13 12.10 1.61 7.26
N SER A 14 11.35 1.17 8.27
CA SER A 14 11.69 0.06 9.15
C SER A 14 10.44 -0.77 9.45
N ALA A 15 10.60 -1.96 10.05
CA ALA A 15 9.44 -2.77 10.42
C ALA A 15 8.47 -2.02 11.36
N ASP A 16 8.98 -1.17 12.27
CA ASP A 16 8.18 -0.38 13.21
C ASP A 16 7.42 0.79 12.53
N ALA A 17 7.70 1.04 11.25
CA ALA A 17 6.95 1.96 10.41
C ALA A 17 5.58 1.37 10.00
N TYR A 18 5.40 0.07 10.13
CA TYR A 18 4.17 -0.61 9.73
C TYR A 18 3.27 -0.86 10.94
N GLU A 19 1.99 -0.54 10.79
CA GLU A 19 0.97 -0.76 11.81
C GLU A 19 -0.08 -1.78 11.33
N PRO A 20 -0.63 -2.61 12.23
CA PRO A 20 -1.66 -3.57 11.86
C PRO A 20 -2.91 -2.85 11.34
N VAL A 21 -3.53 -3.42 10.33
CA VAL A 21 -4.78 -2.92 9.75
C VAL A 21 -5.74 -4.09 9.52
N ASP A 22 -7.03 -3.88 9.74
CA ASP A 22 -8.04 -4.89 9.45
C ASP A 22 -8.32 -4.98 7.94
N GLU A 23 -8.96 -6.09 7.53
CA GLU A 23 -9.30 -6.35 6.12
C GLU A 23 -10.19 -5.27 5.52
N THR A 24 -11.21 -4.82 6.26
CA THR A 24 -12.21 -3.85 5.79
C THR A 24 -11.54 -2.52 5.52
N THR A 25 -10.75 -2.02 6.47
CA THR A 25 -10.00 -0.76 6.33
C THR A 25 -9.00 -0.84 5.17
N ALA A 26 -8.25 -1.93 5.06
CA ALA A 26 -7.29 -2.11 3.97
C ALA A 26 -7.96 -2.11 2.59
N THR A 27 -9.07 -2.86 2.46
CA THR A 27 -9.82 -2.97 1.21
C THR A 27 -10.43 -1.63 0.82
N TYR A 28 -11.05 -0.93 1.77
CA TYR A 28 -11.66 0.39 1.54
C TYR A 28 -10.63 1.42 1.06
N THR A 29 -9.44 1.47 1.66
CA THR A 29 -8.37 2.38 1.22
C THR A 29 -7.93 2.10 -0.21
N LEU A 30 -7.79 0.83 -0.58
CA LEU A 30 -7.37 0.43 -1.92
C LEU A 30 -8.45 0.72 -2.97
N ASP A 31 -9.73 0.49 -2.65
CA ASP A 31 -10.87 0.84 -3.49
C ASP A 31 -10.98 2.35 -3.72
N LEU A 32 -10.80 3.13 -2.65
CA LEU A 32 -10.84 4.59 -2.72
C LEU A 32 -9.76 5.12 -3.66
N TRP A 33 -8.52 4.61 -3.51
CA TRP A 33 -7.40 4.99 -4.37
C TRP A 33 -7.63 4.57 -5.83
N ALA A 34 -8.07 3.33 -6.06
CA ALA A 34 -8.28 2.82 -7.41
C ALA A 34 -9.43 3.56 -8.13
N GLY A 35 -10.49 3.91 -7.41
CA GLY A 35 -11.66 4.61 -7.94
C GLY A 35 -11.54 6.13 -8.01
N GLN A 36 -10.41 6.72 -7.60
CA GLN A 36 -10.30 8.18 -7.40
C GLN A 36 -10.57 9.01 -8.68
N TYR A 37 -10.33 8.43 -9.87
CA TYR A 37 -10.53 9.09 -11.17
C TYR A 37 -11.79 8.64 -11.92
N GLY A 38 -12.69 7.93 -11.24
CA GLY A 38 -13.98 7.50 -11.80
C GLY A 38 -14.08 5.99 -12.01
N GLU A 39 -15.01 5.57 -12.87
CA GLU A 39 -15.33 4.15 -13.02
C GLU A 39 -14.18 3.37 -13.69
N LEU A 40 -13.77 2.28 -13.04
CA LEU A 40 -12.73 1.40 -13.55
C LEU A 40 -13.25 0.50 -14.69
N PRO A 41 -12.45 0.29 -15.76
CA PRO A 41 -12.74 -0.71 -16.77
C PRO A 41 -12.91 -2.10 -16.16
N ARG A 42 -13.83 -2.92 -16.70
CA ARG A 42 -14.11 -4.27 -16.18
C ARG A 42 -12.86 -5.14 -16.05
N ALA A 43 -11.95 -5.08 -17.04
CA ALA A 43 -10.71 -5.85 -17.01
C ALA A 43 -9.83 -5.46 -15.82
N LEU A 44 -9.78 -4.17 -15.47
CA LEU A 44 -9.03 -3.67 -14.31
C LEU A 44 -9.69 -4.10 -13.00
N LYS A 45 -11.03 -4.04 -12.91
CA LYS A 45 -11.77 -4.57 -11.75
C LYS A 45 -11.46 -6.05 -11.48
N VAL A 46 -11.37 -6.87 -12.54
CA VAL A 46 -11.00 -8.30 -12.41
C VAL A 46 -9.56 -8.47 -11.94
N ALA A 47 -8.63 -7.65 -12.46
CA ALA A 47 -7.23 -7.69 -12.02
C ALA A 47 -7.10 -7.27 -10.54
N LEU A 48 -7.78 -6.21 -10.12
CA LEU A 48 -7.82 -5.78 -8.71
C LEU A 48 -8.38 -6.86 -7.80
N GLU A 49 -9.49 -7.52 -8.17
CA GLU A 49 -10.00 -8.62 -7.36
C GLU A 49 -8.98 -9.75 -7.19
N ARG A 50 -8.30 -10.13 -8.28
CA ARG A 50 -7.32 -11.23 -8.25
C ARG A 50 -6.05 -10.89 -7.48
N ASP A 51 -5.47 -9.73 -7.75
CA ASP A 51 -4.10 -9.40 -7.33
C ASP A 51 -4.06 -8.53 -6.07
N VAL A 52 -5.18 -7.92 -5.70
CA VAL A 52 -5.26 -6.99 -4.56
C VAL A 52 -6.27 -7.50 -3.54
N HIS A 53 -7.56 -7.60 -3.88
CA HIS A 53 -8.60 -7.90 -2.89
C HIS A 53 -8.55 -9.34 -2.39
N ALA A 54 -8.35 -10.34 -3.26
CA ALA A 54 -8.28 -11.73 -2.84
C ALA A 54 -7.09 -12.00 -1.89
N PRO A 55 -5.85 -11.51 -2.17
CA PRO A 55 -4.76 -11.59 -1.21
C PRO A 55 -5.02 -10.86 0.11
N VAL A 56 -5.62 -9.66 0.07
CA VAL A 56 -5.95 -8.90 1.28
C VAL A 56 -6.96 -9.67 2.15
N ARG A 57 -7.97 -10.28 1.54
CA ARG A 57 -9.00 -11.09 2.23
C ARG A 57 -8.45 -12.39 2.80
N GLY A 58 -7.62 -13.09 2.03
CA GLY A 58 -7.00 -14.36 2.46
C GLY A 58 -5.93 -14.20 3.54
N ALA A 59 -5.36 -13.01 3.72
CA ALA A 59 -4.25 -12.80 4.62
C ALA A 59 -4.58 -13.08 6.09
N THR A 60 -3.63 -13.72 6.77
CA THR A 60 -3.66 -13.93 8.23
C THR A 60 -3.27 -12.68 9.00
N SER A 61 -2.50 -11.78 8.39
CA SER A 61 -2.16 -10.47 8.94
C SER A 61 -1.89 -9.47 7.83
N ARG A 62 -2.21 -8.20 8.10
CA ARG A 62 -2.08 -7.07 7.19
C ARG A 62 -1.43 -5.92 7.94
N TYR A 63 -0.49 -5.23 7.32
CA TYR A 63 0.18 -4.08 7.91
C TYR A 63 0.32 -2.97 6.88
N ARG A 64 -0.07 -1.74 7.25
CA ARG A 64 0.09 -0.58 6.39
C ARG A 64 1.28 0.26 6.81
N LEU A 65 1.95 0.90 5.85
CA LEU A 65 2.93 1.94 6.15
C LEU A 65 2.18 3.16 6.73
N LYS A 66 2.56 3.59 7.93
CA LYS A 66 2.01 4.82 8.53
C LYS A 66 2.65 6.06 7.91
N ASP A 67 2.04 7.21 8.13
CA ASP A 67 2.71 8.48 7.83
C ASP A 67 3.94 8.65 8.71
N LEU A 68 5.13 8.68 8.09
CA LEU A 68 6.42 8.84 8.77
C LEU A 68 6.75 10.31 9.06
N GLY A 69 5.89 11.22 8.61
CA GLY A 69 6.01 12.65 8.82
C GLY A 69 7.07 13.31 7.95
N LYS A 70 7.12 14.65 8.04
CA LYS A 70 7.95 15.50 7.17
C LYS A 70 9.45 15.20 7.25
N GLY A 71 9.93 14.71 8.39
CA GLY A 71 11.35 14.38 8.58
C GLY A 71 11.82 13.13 7.85
N ALA A 72 10.89 12.32 7.33
CA ALA A 72 11.19 11.13 6.52
C ALA A 72 11.11 11.39 5.02
N LEU A 73 10.50 12.51 4.60
CA LEU A 73 10.31 12.84 3.19
C LEU A 73 11.64 13.12 2.50
N HIS A 74 11.75 12.69 1.24
CA HIS A 74 12.81 13.19 0.37
C HIS A 74 12.48 14.58 -0.19
N ASP A 75 13.45 15.19 -0.87
CA ASP A 75 13.39 16.59 -1.36
C ASP A 75 12.17 16.90 -2.27
N TRP A 76 11.47 15.87 -2.75
CA TRP A 76 10.28 15.97 -3.61
C TRP A 76 9.07 15.21 -3.04
N GLY A 77 9.20 14.53 -1.90
CA GLY A 77 8.18 13.63 -1.35
C GLY A 77 6.95 14.36 -0.81
N GLY A 78 7.06 15.67 -0.58
CA GLY A 78 5.90 16.52 -0.22
C GLY A 78 5.19 17.15 -1.41
N VAL A 79 5.62 16.86 -2.64
CA VAL A 79 5.16 17.53 -3.87
C VAL A 79 4.18 16.68 -4.66
N HIS A 80 4.16 15.34 -4.50
CA HIS A 80 3.35 14.42 -5.31
C HIS A 80 2.56 13.42 -4.47
N GLY A 81 1.35 13.10 -4.97
CA GLY A 81 0.65 11.81 -4.91
C GLY A 81 0.23 11.25 -3.56
N GLU A 82 -0.96 10.64 -3.52
CA GLU A 82 -1.27 9.70 -2.44
C GLU A 82 -0.38 8.45 -2.59
N PHE A 83 0.29 8.06 -1.51
CA PHE A 83 1.11 6.85 -1.45
C PHE A 83 0.56 5.93 -0.37
N TYR A 84 0.11 4.75 -0.77
CA TYR A 84 -0.34 3.70 0.13
C TYR A 84 0.48 2.45 -0.07
N GLU A 85 0.92 1.88 1.05
CA GLU A 85 1.65 0.64 1.05
C GLU A 85 1.07 -0.33 2.08
N LEU A 86 0.85 -1.56 1.64
CA LEU A 86 0.25 -2.62 2.41
C LEU A 86 1.04 -3.91 2.26
N VAL A 87 1.51 -4.44 3.38
CA VAL A 87 2.09 -5.77 3.49
C VAL A 87 0.99 -6.75 3.88
N VAL A 88 0.79 -7.80 3.09
CA VAL A 88 -0.15 -8.87 3.37
C VAL A 88 0.60 -10.18 3.55
N ILE A 89 0.27 -10.90 4.62
CA ILE A 89 0.92 -12.16 4.98
C ILE A 89 -0.16 -13.22 5.18
N ASP A 90 -0.13 -14.26 4.37
CA ASP A 90 -0.91 -15.47 4.56
C ASP A 90 0.00 -16.60 5.04
N ARG A 91 -0.02 -16.86 6.35
CA ARG A 91 0.77 -17.92 6.97
C ARG A 91 0.19 -19.32 6.72
N THR A 92 -1.06 -19.44 6.26
CA THR A 92 -1.66 -20.75 5.99
C THR A 92 -1.05 -21.40 4.75
N ILE A 93 -0.75 -20.60 3.74
CA ILE A 93 -0.13 -21.04 2.47
C ILE A 93 1.33 -20.59 2.32
N GLY A 94 1.88 -19.83 3.29
CA GLY A 94 3.26 -19.36 3.26
C GLY A 94 3.51 -18.24 2.23
N SER A 95 2.55 -17.32 2.07
CA SER A 95 2.62 -16.21 1.12
C SER A 95 2.86 -14.87 1.82
N LEU A 96 3.64 -14.01 1.16
CA LEU A 96 3.84 -12.60 1.50
C LEU A 96 3.75 -11.79 0.22
N ALA A 97 2.95 -10.72 0.23
CA ALA A 97 2.86 -9.77 -0.85
C ALA A 97 2.96 -8.33 -0.35
N LEU A 98 3.55 -7.48 -1.18
CA LEU A 98 3.62 -6.03 -0.99
C LEU A 98 2.74 -5.37 -2.05
N ILE A 99 1.75 -4.62 -1.61
CA ILE A 99 0.83 -3.88 -2.47
C ILE A 99 1.16 -2.40 -2.31
N VAL A 100 1.47 -1.74 -3.43
CA VAL A 100 1.77 -0.30 -3.48
C VAL A 100 0.78 0.36 -4.42
N ALA A 101 0.07 1.36 -3.90
CA ALA A 101 -0.81 2.24 -4.63
C ALA A 101 -0.17 3.64 -4.61
N ALA A 102 0.33 4.09 -5.75
CA ALA A 102 1.07 5.33 -5.89
C ALA A 102 0.79 5.97 -7.24
N ASP A 103 0.71 7.30 -7.25
CA ASP A 103 0.72 8.12 -8.46
C ASP A 103 2.17 8.55 -8.74
N ASP A 104 2.62 8.45 -10.00
CA ASP A 104 4.01 8.75 -10.44
C ASP A 104 4.10 10.16 -11.07
#